data_AF-A0A317DJW8-F1
#
_entry.id   AF-A0A317DJW8-F1
#
_cell.length_a   1.000
_cell.length_b   1.000
_cell.length_c   1.000
_cell.angle_alpha   90.00
_cell.angle_beta   90.00
_cell.angle_gamma   90.00
#
_symmetry.space_group_name_H-M   'P 1'
#
loop_
_entity.id
_entity.type
_entity.pdbx_description
1 polymer ?
#
loop_
_entity_poly.entity_id
_entity_poly.type
_entity_poly.pdbx_seq_one_letter_code
_entity_poly.pdbx_strand_id
1 'polypeptide(L)'
;MQARRLGSVVRRVAGSPLLDILLALSLAGYAGLDAFPTSDWPEPRWASAGLAVTSACFLTVRRISPLVSFAGALGALAVVYVAFGHYEAGASVLIGLVAAYSVGAYGRNLPFAVAVLAGFAATTGLEQPAAEAVPDLLWTCVALSLPLAVGLTARRLRGQARAAEHRADVLKQDQQALAEAAASEERRRIARELHDVISHSLGVVVLHAGAAEQVLDRDPDKAREALRLIRAAGAGSDHGNGHPRRTDPRRAGART
;
A
#
# COMPACT_ATOMS: atom_id res chain seq x y z
N MET A 1 -2.21 9.33 10.89
CA MET A 1 -2.63 7.92 11.07
C MET A 1 -3.96 7.56 10.40
N GLN A 2 -4.95 8.47 10.28
CA GLN A 2 -6.26 8.20 9.66
C GLN A 2 -6.21 7.83 8.16
N ALA A 3 -5.32 8.43 7.36
CA ALA A 3 -5.19 8.14 5.92
C ALA A 3 -4.74 6.69 5.62
N ARG A 4 -3.85 6.12 6.46
CA ARG A 4 -3.42 4.71 6.35
C ARG A 4 -4.56 3.72 6.69
N ARG A 5 -5.44 4.07 7.64
CA ARG A 5 -6.60 3.23 8.00
C ARG A 5 -7.66 3.21 6.88
N LEU A 6 -8.02 4.37 6.32
CA LEU A 6 -8.97 4.47 5.21
C LEU A 6 -8.50 3.68 3.98
N GLY A 7 -7.22 3.80 3.60
CA GLY A 7 -6.65 3.04 2.48
C GLY A 7 -6.61 1.52 2.69
N SER A 8 -6.58 1.04 3.95
CA SER A 8 -6.62 -0.39 4.29
C SER A 8 -8.05 -0.96 4.29
N VAL A 9 -9.04 -0.14 4.66
CA VAL A 9 -10.47 -0.50 4.62
C VAL A 9 -10.96 -0.53 3.18
N VAL A 10 -10.61 0.48 2.38
CA VAL A 10 -10.92 0.49 0.94
C VAL A 10 -10.25 -0.68 0.21
N ARG A 11 -9.01 -1.06 0.58
CA ARG A 11 -8.37 -2.29 0.05
C ARG A 11 -9.06 -3.58 0.48
N ARG A 12 -9.58 -3.65 1.72
CA ARG A 12 -10.32 -4.82 2.22
C ARG A 12 -11.70 -4.95 1.59
N VAL A 13 -12.40 -3.82 1.42
CA VAL A 13 -13.74 -3.75 0.81
C VAL A 13 -13.63 -3.98 -0.69
N ALA A 14 -12.74 -3.27 -1.41
CA ALA A 14 -12.46 -3.53 -2.83
C ALA A 14 -11.85 -4.92 -3.07
N GLY A 15 -11.35 -5.57 -2.02
CA GLY A 15 -10.77 -6.92 -1.99
C GLY A 15 -11.78 -8.06 -1.76
N SER A 16 -12.99 -7.75 -1.27
CA SER A 16 -13.87 -8.77 -0.72
C SER A 16 -14.64 -9.54 -1.82
N PRO A 17 -14.78 -10.87 -1.70
CA PRO A 17 -15.66 -11.65 -2.57
C PRO A 17 -17.12 -11.19 -2.43
N LEU A 18 -17.47 -10.55 -1.31
CA LEU A 18 -18.78 -9.96 -1.06
C LEU A 18 -19.14 -8.87 -2.08
N LEU A 19 -18.21 -7.99 -2.48
CA LEU A 19 -18.49 -7.00 -3.53
C LEU A 19 -18.71 -7.66 -4.88
N ASP A 20 -17.98 -8.73 -5.19
CA ASP A 20 -18.13 -9.44 -6.45
C ASP A 20 -19.45 -10.23 -6.48
N ILE A 21 -19.85 -10.83 -5.35
CA ILE A 21 -21.15 -11.48 -5.17
C ILE A 21 -22.29 -10.46 -5.25
N LEU A 22 -22.14 -9.28 -4.64
CA LEU A 22 -23.16 -8.24 -4.65
C LEU A 22 -23.30 -7.61 -6.05
N LEU A 23 -22.20 -7.45 -6.79
CA LEU A 23 -22.21 -6.99 -8.17
C LEU A 23 -22.80 -8.05 -9.11
N ALA A 24 -22.49 -9.34 -8.88
CA ALA A 24 -23.08 -10.48 -9.56
C ALA A 24 -24.60 -10.59 -9.30
N LEU A 25 -25.04 -10.43 -8.05
CA LEU A 25 -26.45 -10.41 -7.66
C LEU A 25 -27.19 -9.19 -8.23
N SER A 26 -26.56 -8.02 -8.25
CA SER A 26 -27.13 -6.81 -8.85
C SER A 26 -27.30 -6.95 -10.36
N LEU A 27 -26.33 -7.57 -11.05
CA LEU A 27 -26.42 -7.86 -12.47
C LEU A 27 -27.49 -8.92 -12.78
N ALA A 28 -27.54 -10.00 -11.99
CA ALA A 28 -28.56 -11.04 -12.12
C ALA A 28 -29.96 -10.50 -11.85
N GLY A 29 -30.10 -9.64 -10.82
CA GLY A 29 -31.36 -8.96 -10.50
C GLY A 29 -31.79 -7.98 -11.59
N TYR A 30 -30.87 -7.18 -12.14
CA TYR A 30 -31.16 -6.30 -13.27
C TYR A 30 -31.55 -7.10 -14.52
N ALA A 31 -30.81 -8.16 -14.87
CA ALA A 31 -31.16 -9.02 -16.00
C ALA A 31 -32.53 -9.69 -15.83
N GLY A 32 -32.89 -10.07 -14.59
CA GLY A 32 -34.22 -10.55 -14.27
C GLY A 32 -35.29 -9.48 -14.44
N LEU A 33 -35.05 -8.25 -13.98
CA LEU A 33 -35.98 -7.12 -14.12
C LEU A 33 -36.13 -6.64 -15.56
N ASP A 34 -35.06 -6.70 -16.37
CA ASP A 34 -35.06 -6.43 -17.81
C ASP A 34 -35.86 -7.51 -18.57
N ALA A 35 -36.06 -8.69 -17.96
CA ALA A 35 -36.77 -9.82 -18.56
C ALA A 35 -38.29 -9.81 -18.49
N PHE A 36 -38.86 -8.92 -17.67
CA PHE A 36 -40.31 -8.83 -17.49
C PHE A 36 -41.03 -7.78 -18.38
N PRO A 37 -40.43 -6.65 -18.81
CA PRO A 37 -41.13 -5.61 -19.56
C PRO A 37 -41.12 -5.77 -21.10
N THR A 38 -40.12 -6.41 -21.70
CA THR A 38 -40.00 -6.50 -23.17
C THR A 38 -40.68 -7.77 -23.72
N SER A 39 -41.41 -7.67 -24.83
CA SER A 39 -42.22 -8.77 -25.40
C SER A 39 -41.45 -9.80 -26.21
N ASP A 40 -40.14 -9.60 -26.41
CA ASP A 40 -39.35 -10.31 -27.42
C ASP A 40 -38.43 -11.40 -26.84
N TRP A 41 -38.70 -11.85 -25.61
CA TRP A 41 -37.89 -12.90 -24.98
C TRP A 41 -38.20 -14.27 -25.59
N PRO A 42 -37.16 -15.04 -25.99
CA PRO A 42 -37.35 -16.41 -26.41
C PRO A 42 -37.92 -17.24 -25.25
N GLU A 43 -39.03 -17.92 -25.49
CA GLU A 43 -39.48 -18.96 -24.57
C GLU A 43 -38.51 -20.16 -24.65
N PRO A 44 -38.04 -20.71 -23.51
CA PRO A 44 -38.53 -20.45 -22.16
C PRO A 44 -37.63 -19.54 -21.27
N ARG A 45 -38.29 -18.65 -20.51
CA ARG A 45 -37.71 -17.61 -19.64
C ARG A 45 -36.78 -18.11 -18.50
N TRP A 46 -36.84 -19.39 -18.14
CA TRP A 46 -35.95 -19.96 -17.13
C TRP A 46 -34.53 -20.21 -17.66
N ALA A 47 -34.37 -20.37 -18.97
CA ALA A 47 -33.07 -20.59 -19.60
C ALA A 47 -32.20 -19.32 -19.53
N SER A 48 -32.79 -18.14 -19.75
CA SER A 48 -32.08 -16.86 -19.64
C SER A 48 -31.71 -16.51 -18.20
N ALA A 49 -32.60 -16.79 -17.23
CA ALA A 49 -32.31 -16.61 -15.81
C ALA A 49 -31.16 -17.50 -15.33
N GLY A 50 -31.16 -18.79 -15.70
CA GLY A 50 -30.06 -19.71 -15.38
C GLY A 50 -28.72 -19.27 -15.96
N LEU A 51 -28.74 -18.56 -17.08
CA LEU A 51 -27.55 -18.15 -17.81
C LEU A 51 -27.01 -16.78 -17.39
N ALA A 52 -27.88 -15.86 -16.97
CA ALA A 52 -27.50 -14.67 -16.21
C ALA A 52 -26.81 -15.08 -14.90
N VAL A 53 -27.34 -16.09 -14.20
CA VAL A 53 -26.73 -16.67 -13.00
C VAL A 53 -25.39 -17.34 -13.32
N THR A 54 -25.29 -18.08 -14.43
CA THR A 54 -24.04 -18.73 -14.85
C THR A 54 -22.95 -17.69 -15.19
N SER A 55 -23.30 -16.64 -15.93
CA SER A 55 -22.40 -15.52 -16.26
C SER A 55 -21.97 -14.76 -15.01
N ALA A 56 -22.90 -14.51 -14.09
CA ALA A 56 -22.64 -13.91 -12.78
C ALA A 56 -21.72 -14.78 -11.92
N CYS A 57 -21.86 -16.11 -12.01
CA CYS A 57 -20.99 -17.07 -11.33
C CYS A 57 -19.56 -17.02 -11.91
N PHE A 58 -19.41 -16.97 -13.24
CA PHE A 58 -18.10 -16.81 -13.87
C PHE A 58 -17.41 -15.50 -13.51
N LEU A 59 -18.15 -14.40 -13.30
CA LEU A 59 -17.59 -13.12 -12.85
C LEU A 59 -16.95 -13.18 -11.45
N THR A 60 -17.33 -14.14 -10.60
CA THR A 60 -16.69 -14.31 -9.28
C THR A 60 -15.23 -14.81 -9.39
N VAL A 61 -14.89 -15.48 -10.49
CA VAL A 61 -13.54 -15.99 -10.76
C VAL A 61 -12.61 -14.90 -11.30
N ARG A 62 -13.11 -13.67 -11.57
CA ARG A 62 -12.35 -12.57 -12.21
C ARG A 62 -11.06 -12.20 -11.48
N ARG A 63 -11.00 -12.49 -10.17
CA ARG A 63 -9.85 -12.16 -9.30
C ARG A 63 -8.75 -13.23 -9.31
N ILE A 64 -9.09 -14.48 -9.63
CA ILE A 64 -8.16 -15.61 -9.58
C ILE A 64 -7.65 -15.92 -11.00
N SER A 65 -8.57 -15.98 -11.97
CA SER A 65 -8.23 -16.15 -13.37
C SER A 65 -9.17 -15.29 -14.22
N PRO A 66 -8.73 -14.07 -14.61
CA PRO A 66 -9.50 -13.21 -15.51
C PRO A 66 -9.86 -13.92 -16.82
N LEU A 67 -9.03 -14.89 -17.23
CA LEU A 67 -9.20 -15.72 -18.43
C LEU A 67 -10.42 -16.63 -18.33
N VAL A 68 -10.54 -17.41 -17.25
CA VAL A 68 -11.65 -18.37 -17.07
C VAL A 68 -12.97 -17.65 -16.85
N SER A 69 -12.93 -16.56 -16.08
CA SER A 69 -14.09 -15.69 -15.84
C SER A 69 -14.65 -15.14 -17.16
N PHE A 70 -13.76 -14.68 -18.04
CA PHE A 70 -14.16 -14.08 -19.30
C PHE A 70 -14.54 -15.11 -20.37
N ALA A 71 -13.75 -16.18 -20.55
CA ALA A 71 -14.07 -17.24 -21.51
C ALA A 71 -15.40 -17.93 -21.16
N GLY A 72 -15.69 -18.10 -19.87
CA GLY A 72 -16.98 -18.63 -19.42
C GLY A 72 -18.15 -17.67 -19.64
N ALA A 73 -17.98 -16.36 -19.34
CA ALA A 73 -19.03 -15.37 -19.56
C ALA A 73 -19.32 -15.16 -21.06
N LEU A 74 -18.29 -15.10 -21.91
CA LEU A 74 -18.44 -14.95 -23.36
C LEU A 74 -18.95 -16.24 -24.00
N GLY A 75 -18.48 -17.41 -23.55
CA GLY A 75 -19.00 -18.70 -23.99
C GLY A 75 -20.48 -18.88 -23.65
N ALA A 76 -20.89 -18.48 -22.45
CA ALA A 76 -22.30 -18.48 -22.06
C ALA A 76 -23.13 -17.56 -22.97
N LEU A 77 -22.66 -16.34 -23.23
CA LEU A 77 -23.33 -15.39 -24.12
C LEU A 77 -23.43 -15.91 -25.56
N ALA A 78 -22.36 -16.51 -26.09
CA ALA A 78 -22.35 -17.11 -27.42
C ALA A 78 -23.31 -18.31 -27.53
N VAL A 79 -23.42 -19.12 -26.47
CA VAL A 79 -24.40 -20.23 -26.41
C VAL A 79 -25.83 -19.69 -26.45
N VAL A 80 -26.14 -18.58 -25.77
CA VAL A 80 -27.47 -17.94 -25.86
C VAL A 80 -27.76 -17.49 -27.28
N TYR A 81 -26.80 -16.80 -27.88
CA TYR A 81 -26.94 -16.28 -29.23
C TYR A 81 -27.24 -17.39 -30.24
N VAL A 82 -26.49 -18.48 -30.19
CA VAL A 82 -26.67 -19.63 -31.09
C VAL A 82 -27.98 -20.40 -30.79
N ALA A 83 -28.35 -20.52 -29.51
CA ALA A 83 -29.52 -21.31 -29.11
C ALA A 83 -30.86 -20.57 -29.28
N PHE A 84 -30.87 -19.23 -29.18
CA PHE A 84 -32.09 -18.44 -29.06
C PHE A 84 -32.17 -17.23 -30.01
N GLY A 85 -31.13 -16.93 -30.79
CA GLY A 85 -31.10 -15.81 -31.74
C GLY A 85 -30.67 -14.47 -31.12
N HIS A 86 -30.69 -13.40 -31.94
CA HIS A 86 -30.28 -12.06 -31.54
C HIS A 86 -31.15 -11.54 -30.39
N TYR A 87 -30.51 -11.18 -29.27
CA TYR A 87 -31.19 -10.68 -28.09
C TYR A 87 -30.50 -9.41 -27.57
N GLU A 88 -31.13 -8.25 -27.75
CA GLU A 88 -30.70 -6.97 -27.19
C GLU A 88 -31.06 -6.89 -25.70
N ALA A 89 -30.36 -7.63 -24.85
CA ALA A 89 -30.46 -7.43 -23.40
C ALA A 89 -29.66 -6.21 -22.97
N GLY A 90 -30.21 -5.30 -22.16
CA GLY A 90 -29.37 -4.32 -21.44
C GLY A 90 -28.29 -5.01 -20.58
N ALA A 91 -28.55 -6.26 -20.18
CA ALA A 91 -27.63 -7.11 -19.45
C ALA A 91 -26.35 -7.49 -20.23
N SER A 92 -26.39 -7.68 -21.55
CA SER A 92 -25.20 -8.06 -22.34
C SER A 92 -24.20 -6.90 -22.44
N VAL A 93 -24.71 -5.66 -22.56
CA VAL A 93 -23.91 -4.43 -22.50
C VAL A 93 -23.23 -4.30 -21.13
N LEU A 94 -23.95 -4.49 -20.03
CA LEU A 94 -23.36 -4.40 -18.69
C LEU A 94 -22.29 -5.49 -18.45
N ILE A 95 -22.51 -6.72 -18.92
CA ILE A 95 -21.51 -7.79 -18.87
C ILE A 95 -20.24 -7.39 -19.67
N GLY A 96 -20.42 -6.82 -20.87
CA GLY A 96 -19.34 -6.30 -21.69
C GLY A 96 -18.54 -5.18 -21.01
N LEU A 97 -19.22 -4.21 -20.39
CA LEU A 97 -18.57 -3.11 -19.66
C LEU A 97 -17.76 -3.63 -18.46
N VAL A 98 -18.33 -4.56 -17.68
CA VAL A 98 -17.65 -5.17 -16.52
C VAL A 98 -16.46 -6.01 -16.96
N ALA A 99 -16.58 -6.73 -18.08
CA ALA A 99 -15.49 -7.48 -18.67
C ALA A 99 -14.36 -6.55 -19.15
N ALA A 100 -14.67 -5.49 -19.90
CA ALA A 100 -13.68 -4.53 -20.39
C ALA A 100 -12.91 -3.87 -19.23
N TYR A 101 -13.62 -3.46 -18.17
CA TYR A 101 -12.97 -2.97 -16.95
C TYR A 101 -12.07 -4.03 -16.30
N SER A 102 -12.57 -5.27 -16.17
CA SER A 102 -11.83 -6.34 -15.50
C SER A 102 -10.56 -6.72 -16.27
N VAL A 103 -10.63 -6.72 -17.60
CA VAL A 103 -9.47 -6.93 -18.48
C VAL A 103 -8.46 -5.78 -18.34
N GLY A 104 -8.90 -4.52 -18.32
CA GLY A 104 -7.99 -3.39 -18.11
C GLY A 104 -7.34 -3.38 -16.72
N ALA A 105 -8.12 -3.73 -15.69
CA ALA A 105 -7.69 -3.69 -14.30
C ALA A 105 -6.79 -4.88 -13.88
N TYR A 106 -7.03 -6.08 -14.43
CA TYR A 106 -6.40 -7.32 -14.00
C TYR A 106 -5.69 -8.11 -15.11
N GLY A 107 -5.98 -7.84 -16.38
CA GLY A 107 -5.40 -8.57 -17.52
C GLY A 107 -3.89 -8.37 -17.64
N ARG A 108 -3.13 -9.47 -17.78
CA ARG A 108 -1.67 -9.42 -17.90
C ARG A 108 -1.22 -8.93 -19.30
N ASN A 109 -2.02 -9.19 -20.34
CA ASN A 109 -1.66 -9.02 -21.76
C ASN A 109 -2.66 -8.14 -22.53
N LEU A 110 -2.19 -7.03 -23.10
CA LEU A 110 -2.97 -6.15 -24.00
C LEU A 110 -3.49 -6.84 -25.27
N PRO A 111 -2.73 -7.68 -25.99
CA PRO A 111 -3.26 -8.34 -27.20
C PRO A 111 -4.42 -9.29 -26.88
N PHE A 112 -4.43 -9.89 -25.69
CA PHE A 112 -5.56 -10.68 -25.22
C PHE A 112 -6.80 -9.81 -25.00
N ALA A 113 -6.63 -8.61 -24.43
CA ALA A 113 -7.72 -7.64 -24.29
C ALA A 113 -8.35 -7.25 -25.63
N VAL A 114 -7.51 -7.04 -26.65
CA VAL A 114 -7.96 -6.70 -28.00
C VAL A 114 -8.67 -7.89 -28.65
N ALA A 115 -8.13 -9.11 -28.54
CA ALA A 115 -8.76 -10.33 -29.06
C ALA A 115 -10.13 -10.58 -28.42
N VAL A 116 -10.26 -10.26 -27.13
CA VAL A 116 -11.51 -10.33 -26.36
C VAL A 116 -12.55 -9.34 -26.87
N LEU A 117 -12.16 -8.07 -27.05
CA LEU A 117 -13.05 -7.05 -27.60
C LEU A 117 -13.47 -7.38 -29.04
N ALA A 118 -12.55 -7.91 -29.83
CA ALA A 118 -12.81 -8.38 -31.19
C ALA A 118 -13.78 -9.58 -31.21
N GLY A 119 -13.67 -10.51 -30.27
CA GLY A 119 -14.60 -11.65 -30.15
C GLY A 119 -16.03 -11.22 -29.79
N PHE A 120 -16.18 -10.26 -28.89
CA PHE A 120 -17.50 -9.70 -28.53
C PHE A 120 -18.12 -8.90 -29.70
N ALA A 121 -17.30 -8.09 -30.39
CA ALA A 121 -17.71 -7.40 -31.60
C ALA A 121 -18.10 -8.35 -32.75
N ALA A 122 -17.42 -9.49 -32.87
CA ALA A 122 -17.76 -10.50 -33.87
C ALA A 122 -19.11 -11.15 -33.58
N THR A 123 -19.50 -11.34 -32.31
CA THR A 123 -20.83 -11.89 -31.98
C THR A 123 -21.99 -10.96 -32.34
N THR A 124 -21.78 -9.65 -32.43
CA THR A 124 -22.84 -8.70 -32.81
C THR A 124 -22.87 -8.41 -34.32
N GLY A 125 -21.72 -8.46 -35.01
CA GLY A 125 -21.60 -8.07 -36.41
C GLY A 125 -21.87 -9.15 -37.46
N LEU A 126 -22.03 -10.43 -37.08
CA LEU A 126 -22.15 -11.55 -38.03
C LEU A 126 -23.52 -11.65 -38.73
N GLU A 127 -24.55 -10.95 -38.25
CA GLU A 127 -25.92 -11.07 -38.77
C GLU A 127 -26.38 -9.89 -39.64
N GLN A 128 -25.62 -8.80 -39.67
CA GLN A 128 -26.00 -7.60 -40.42
C GLN A 128 -25.16 -7.43 -41.70
N PRO A 129 -25.74 -6.88 -42.80
CA PRO A 129 -24.94 -6.44 -43.93
C PRO A 129 -23.89 -5.41 -43.46
N ALA A 130 -22.69 -5.44 -44.06
CA ALA A 130 -21.54 -4.68 -43.57
C ALA A 130 -21.79 -3.17 -43.39
N ALA A 131 -22.73 -2.58 -44.13
CA ALA A 131 -23.11 -1.18 -44.00
C ALA A 131 -23.87 -0.84 -42.69
N GLU A 132 -24.64 -1.79 -42.17
CA GLU A 132 -25.46 -1.63 -40.95
C GLU A 132 -24.69 -2.05 -39.69
N ALA A 133 -23.70 -2.95 -39.84
CA ALA A 133 -22.82 -3.38 -38.74
C ALA A 133 -21.80 -2.31 -38.28
N VAL A 134 -21.44 -1.36 -39.14
CA VAL A 134 -20.37 -0.37 -38.84
C VAL A 134 -20.75 0.59 -37.69
N PRO A 135 -21.95 1.20 -37.67
CA PRO A 135 -22.39 2.03 -36.53
C PRO A 135 -22.41 1.28 -35.18
N ASP A 136 -22.92 0.05 -35.15
CA ASP A 136 -22.98 -0.76 -33.92
C ASP A 136 -21.59 -1.18 -33.44
N LEU A 137 -20.69 -1.50 -34.37
CA LEU A 137 -19.29 -1.81 -34.05
C LEU A 137 -18.57 -0.59 -33.47
N LEU A 138 -18.81 0.60 -34.03
CA LEU A 138 -18.27 1.86 -33.54
C LEU A 138 -18.79 2.17 -32.13
N TRP A 139 -20.10 2.05 -31.92
CA TRP A 139 -20.72 2.26 -30.61
C TRP A 139 -20.14 1.30 -29.56
N THR A 140 -20.01 0.02 -29.90
CA THR A 140 -19.41 -1.01 -29.04
C THR A 140 -17.96 -0.70 -28.69
N CYS A 141 -17.16 -0.28 -29.68
CA CYS A 141 -15.78 0.15 -29.45
C CYS A 141 -15.70 1.33 -28.47
N VAL A 142 -16.57 2.34 -28.65
CA VAL A 142 -16.62 3.52 -27.79
C VAL A 142 -17.06 3.14 -26.37
N ALA A 143 -18.13 2.37 -26.23
CA ALA A 143 -18.67 1.94 -24.95
C ALA A 143 -17.65 1.13 -24.13
N LEU A 144 -16.87 0.26 -24.78
CA LEU A 144 -15.87 -0.58 -24.11
C LEU A 144 -14.54 0.13 -23.85
N SER A 145 -14.24 1.22 -24.58
CA SER A 145 -13.01 2.00 -24.39
C SER A 145 -12.93 2.67 -23.02
N LEU A 146 -14.06 3.17 -22.49
CA LEU A 146 -14.10 3.91 -21.23
C LEU A 146 -13.83 2.99 -20.02
N PRO A 147 -14.53 1.86 -19.82
CA PRO A 147 -14.23 0.93 -18.73
C PRO A 147 -12.80 0.36 -18.83
N LEU A 148 -12.32 0.07 -20.05
CA LEU A 148 -10.95 -0.39 -20.29
C LEU A 148 -9.93 0.67 -19.83
N ALA A 149 -10.12 1.93 -20.23
CA ALA A 149 -9.26 3.05 -19.84
C ALA A 149 -9.27 3.25 -18.31
N VAL A 150 -10.43 3.15 -17.67
CA VAL A 150 -10.57 3.21 -16.20
C VAL A 150 -9.82 2.05 -15.55
N GLY A 151 -9.96 0.82 -16.06
CA GLY A 151 -9.25 -0.35 -15.56
C GLY A 151 -7.74 -0.21 -15.66
N LEU A 152 -7.23 0.23 -16.82
CA LEU A 152 -5.81 0.47 -17.06
C LEU A 152 -5.26 1.56 -16.13
N THR A 153 -6.01 2.65 -15.96
CA THR A 153 -5.63 3.75 -15.07
C THR A 153 -5.61 3.30 -13.62
N ALA A 154 -6.61 2.55 -13.18
CA ALA A 154 -6.66 1.96 -11.84
C ALA A 154 -5.46 1.02 -11.60
N ARG A 155 -5.08 0.20 -12.59
CA ARG A 155 -3.89 -0.66 -12.51
C ARG A 155 -2.60 0.15 -12.36
N ARG A 156 -2.44 1.22 -13.15
CA ARG A 156 -1.28 2.14 -13.07
C ARG A 156 -1.19 2.79 -11.70
N LEU A 157 -2.29 3.36 -11.21
CA LEU A 157 -2.36 4.00 -9.90
C LEU A 157 -2.06 3.01 -8.76
N ARG A 158 -2.58 1.79 -8.82
CA ARG A 158 -2.24 0.72 -7.84
C ARG A 158 -0.75 0.37 -7.89
N GLY A 159 -0.16 0.30 -9.08
CA GLY A 159 1.29 0.08 -9.25
C GLY A 159 2.13 1.22 -8.65
N GLN A 160 1.76 2.46 -8.94
CA GLN A 160 2.41 3.65 -8.39
C GLN A 160 2.29 3.73 -6.87
N ALA A 161 1.11 3.43 -6.32
CA ALA A 161 0.90 3.41 -4.87
C ALA A 161 1.76 2.36 -4.18
N ARG A 162 1.87 1.14 -4.74
CA ARG A 162 2.75 0.09 -4.22
C ARG A 162 4.22 0.50 -4.28
N ALA A 163 4.66 1.11 -5.38
CA ALA A 163 6.03 1.61 -5.51
C ALA A 163 6.32 2.73 -4.50
N ALA A 164 5.37 3.64 -4.28
CA ALA A 164 5.49 4.71 -3.28
C ALA A 164 5.52 4.16 -1.84
N GLU A 165 4.69 3.16 -1.53
CA GLU A 165 4.72 2.46 -0.24
C GLU A 165 6.07 1.80 0.01
N HIS A 166 6.58 1.07 -0.99
CA HIS A 166 7.90 0.42 -0.88
C HIS A 166 9.02 1.44 -0.67
N ARG A 167 9.04 2.54 -1.44
CA ARG A 167 10.03 3.62 -1.26
C ARG A 167 9.94 4.26 0.12
N ALA A 168 8.72 4.48 0.63
CA ALA A 168 8.53 5.06 1.95
C ALA A 168 9.03 4.14 3.09
N ASP A 169 8.89 2.82 2.91
CA ASP A 169 9.37 1.85 3.90
C ASP A 169 10.91 1.74 3.86
N VAL A 170 11.52 1.77 2.67
CA VAL A 170 12.99 1.82 2.52
C VAL A 170 13.56 3.09 3.15
N LEU A 171 12.99 4.27 2.86
CA LEU A 171 13.45 5.53 3.44
C LEU A 171 13.37 5.56 4.98
N LYS A 172 12.37 4.88 5.56
CA LYS A 172 12.28 4.77 7.03
C LYS A 172 13.39 3.90 7.61
N GLN A 173 13.70 2.78 6.96
CA GLN A 173 14.80 1.91 7.37
C GLN A 173 16.14 2.66 7.30
N ASP A 174 16.36 3.42 6.22
CA ASP A 174 17.57 4.22 6.06
C ASP A 174 17.68 5.31 7.14
N GLN A 175 16.59 6.02 7.44
CA GLN A 175 16.58 7.03 8.51
C GLN A 175 16.87 6.42 9.89
N GLN A 176 16.33 5.23 10.18
CA GLN A 176 16.62 4.52 11.43
C GLN A 176 18.10 4.12 11.50
N ALA A 177 18.66 3.57 10.43
CA ALA A 177 20.07 3.21 10.36
C ALA A 177 20.99 4.44 10.54
N LEU A 178 20.66 5.57 9.91
CA LEU A 178 21.41 6.82 10.06
C LEU A 178 21.33 7.37 11.49
N ALA A 179 20.15 7.32 12.12
CA ALA A 179 19.98 7.77 13.51
C ALA A 179 20.78 6.89 14.49
N GLU A 180 20.77 5.57 14.29
CA GLU A 180 21.57 4.63 15.10
C GLU A 180 23.07 4.84 14.89
N ALA A 181 23.51 5.04 13.65
CA ALA A 181 24.90 5.35 13.33
C ALA A 181 25.34 6.66 13.99
N ALA A 182 24.55 7.72 13.87
CA ALA A 182 24.83 9.01 14.51
C ALA A 182 24.89 8.89 16.05
N ALA A 183 23.95 8.16 16.66
CA ALA A 183 23.96 7.91 18.11
C ALA A 183 25.17 7.05 18.54
N SER A 184 25.65 6.15 17.69
CA SER A 184 26.85 5.36 17.97
C SER A 184 28.12 6.22 17.88
N GLU A 185 28.19 7.13 16.92
CA GLU A 185 29.33 8.02 16.75
C GLU A 185 29.42 9.04 17.88
N GLU A 186 28.28 9.61 18.29
CA GLU A 186 28.25 10.50 19.45
C GLU A 186 28.66 9.78 20.73
N ARG A 187 28.22 8.54 20.94
CA ARG A 187 28.69 7.72 22.07
C ARG A 187 30.20 7.48 22.03
N ARG A 188 30.78 7.22 20.85
CA ARG A 188 32.24 7.09 20.69
C ARG A 188 32.97 8.40 20.94
N ARG A 189 32.41 9.53 20.51
CA ARG A 189 32.95 10.86 20.76
C ARG A 189 32.96 11.17 22.25
N ILE A 190 31.83 10.99 22.94
CA ILE A 190 31.72 11.16 24.40
C ILE A 190 32.72 10.26 25.12
N ALA A 191 32.85 8.99 24.73
CA ALA A 191 33.81 8.08 25.36
C ALA A 191 35.26 8.56 25.22
N ARG A 192 35.64 9.14 24.08
CA ARG A 192 36.96 9.74 23.86
C ARG A 192 37.16 10.99 24.69
N GLU A 193 36.20 11.91 24.69
CA GLU A 193 36.25 13.14 25.50
C GLU A 193 36.37 12.80 27.01
N LEU A 194 35.61 11.81 27.48
CA LEU A 194 35.73 11.30 28.85
C LEU A 194 37.09 10.65 29.10
N HIS A 195 37.60 9.84 28.17
CA HIS A 195 38.91 9.20 28.32
C HIS A 195 40.04 10.22 28.39
N ASP A 196 40.01 11.28 27.58
CA ASP A 196 41.02 12.33 27.58
C ASP A 196 41.02 13.11 28.89
N VAL A 197 39.84 13.50 29.38
CA VAL A 197 39.70 14.21 30.67
C VAL A 197 40.13 13.32 31.85
N ILE A 198 39.72 12.05 31.86
CA ILE A 198 40.09 11.09 32.91
C ILE A 198 41.59 10.81 32.88
N SER A 199 42.17 10.53 31.70
CA SER A 199 43.59 10.20 31.56
C SER A 199 44.48 11.37 31.96
N HIS A 200 44.10 12.59 31.57
CA HIS A 200 44.82 13.78 31.98
C HIS A 200 44.78 13.99 33.50
N SER A 201 43.59 13.88 34.11
CA SER A 201 43.41 14.05 35.56
C SER A 201 44.17 12.99 36.36
N LEU A 202 44.10 11.73 35.90
CA LEU A 202 44.83 10.63 36.52
C LEU A 202 46.35 10.79 36.38
N GLY A 203 46.83 11.26 35.22
CA GLY A 203 48.24 11.55 35.01
C GLY A 203 48.79 12.60 35.99
N VAL A 204 48.03 13.66 36.26
CA VAL A 204 48.38 14.69 37.26
C VAL A 204 48.41 14.09 38.67
N VAL A 205 47.42 13.26 39.03
CA VAL A 205 47.39 12.57 40.34
C VAL A 205 48.59 11.65 40.53
N VAL A 206 48.90 10.81 39.52
CA VAL A 206 50.04 9.88 39.58
C VAL A 206 51.37 10.64 39.68
N LEU A 207 51.54 11.72 38.94
CA LEU A 207 52.73 12.57 38.99
C LEU A 207 52.94 13.16 40.40
N HIS A 208 51.90 13.75 41.01
CA HIS A 208 51.99 14.31 42.36
C HIS A 208 52.16 13.22 43.43
N ALA A 209 51.57 12.04 43.26
CA ALA A 209 51.76 10.91 44.17
C ALA A 209 53.22 10.45 44.19
N GLY A 210 53.84 10.27 43.02
CA GLY A 210 55.25 9.93 42.90
C GLY A 210 56.17 11.01 43.48
N ALA A 211 55.84 12.30 43.27
CA ALA A 211 56.58 13.40 43.88
C ALA A 211 56.49 13.39 45.42
N ALA A 212 55.32 13.09 45.98
CA ALA A 212 55.12 12.97 47.44
C ALA A 212 55.94 11.82 48.03
N GLU A 213 55.94 10.65 47.37
CA GLU A 213 56.71 9.47 47.78
C GLU A 213 58.22 9.77 47.82
N GLN A 214 58.74 10.47 46.82
CA GLN A 214 60.17 10.74 46.70
C GLN A 214 60.72 11.73 47.75
N VAL A 215 59.88 12.60 48.31
CA VAL A 215 60.30 13.62 49.30
C VAL A 215 59.83 13.32 50.73
N LEU A 216 59.04 12.25 50.94
CA LEU A 216 58.37 11.95 52.22
C LEU A 216 59.31 11.93 53.43
N ASP A 217 60.47 11.26 53.31
CA ASP A 217 61.43 11.12 54.42
C ASP A 217 62.34 12.34 54.61
N ARG A 218 62.48 13.17 53.57
CA ARG A 218 63.41 14.31 53.54
C ARG A 218 62.75 15.65 53.87
N ASP A 219 61.53 15.86 53.37
CA ASP A 219 60.78 17.10 53.50
C ASP A 219 59.27 16.79 53.61
N PRO A 220 58.79 16.46 54.83
CA PRO A 220 57.41 16.04 55.06
C PRO A 220 56.38 17.12 54.70
N ASP A 221 56.76 18.40 54.76
CA ASP A 221 55.85 19.50 54.45
C ASP A 221 55.58 19.60 52.95
N LYS A 222 56.60 19.39 52.10
CA LYS A 222 56.39 19.27 50.65
C LYS A 222 55.59 18.02 50.27
N ALA A 223 55.79 16.92 50.97
CA ALA A 223 54.96 15.72 50.77
C ALA A 223 53.48 16.02 51.08
N ARG A 224 53.18 16.76 52.16
CA ARG A 224 51.80 17.20 52.47
C ARG A 224 51.23 18.14 51.42
N GLU A 225 52.04 19.01 50.84
CA GLU A 225 51.62 19.91 49.76
C GLU A 225 51.22 19.12 48.49
N ALA A 226 52.03 18.15 48.09
CA ALA A 226 51.71 17.25 46.97
C ALA A 226 50.42 16.44 47.23
N LEU A 227 50.21 15.95 48.45
CA LEU A 227 48.95 15.27 48.83
C LEU A 227 47.73 16.21 48.80
N ARG A 228 47.90 17.50 49.14
CA ARG A 228 46.84 18.51 48.99
C ARG A 228 46.49 18.76 47.53
N LEU A 229 47.48 18.78 46.63
CA LEU A 229 47.27 18.91 45.19
C LEU A 229 46.48 17.70 44.62
N ILE A 230 46.78 16.48 45.07
CA ILE A 230 45.98 15.29 44.73
C ILE A 230 44.53 15.43 45.20
N ARG A 231 44.32 15.86 46.46
CA ARG A 231 42.96 16.08 46.98
C ARG A 231 42.20 17.14 46.18
N ALA A 232 42.87 18.21 45.77
CA ALA A 232 42.28 19.27 44.95
C ALA A 232 41.93 18.76 43.53
N ALA A 233 42.82 17.99 42.90
CA ALA A 233 42.57 17.38 41.60
C ALA A 233 41.39 16.39 41.65
N GLY A 234 41.28 15.59 42.72
CA GLY A 234 40.14 14.72 42.96
C GLY A 234 38.83 15.48 43.19
N ALA A 235 38.84 16.54 43.99
CA ALA A 235 37.64 17.34 44.31
C ALA A 235 37.10 18.15 43.11
N GLY A 236 37.99 18.64 42.23
CA GLY A 236 37.61 19.35 41.00
C GLY A 236 36.89 18.46 39.98
N SER A 237 37.15 17.15 39.99
CA SER A 237 36.48 16.17 39.11
C SER A 237 35.02 15.88 39.49
N ASP A 238 34.62 16.16 40.73
CA ASP A 238 33.27 15.88 41.24
C ASP A 238 32.27 17.05 41.02
N HIS A 239 32.75 18.25 40.69
CA HIS A 239 31.90 19.44 40.51
C HIS A 239 31.30 19.59 39.08
N GLY A 240 31.57 18.65 38.17
CA GLY A 240 31.07 18.67 36.78
C GLY A 240 29.64 18.16 36.57
N ASN A 241 28.94 17.62 37.58
CA ASN A 241 27.66 16.92 37.41
C ASN A 241 26.41 17.64 37.98
N GLY A 242 26.51 18.91 38.34
CA GLY A 242 25.41 19.69 38.94
C GLY A 242 24.61 20.53 37.93
N HIS A 243 23.85 19.92 37.01
CA HIS A 243 22.92 20.69 36.17
C HIS A 243 21.78 21.28 37.03
N PRO A 244 21.54 22.61 37.04
CA PRO A 244 20.43 23.20 37.78
C PRO A 244 19.09 22.78 37.17
N ARG A 245 18.23 22.14 37.97
CA ARG A 245 16.83 21.82 37.62
C ARG A 245 16.09 23.12 37.30
N ARG A 246 15.70 23.31 36.04
CA ARG A 246 14.70 24.33 35.65
C ARG A 246 13.37 23.98 36.30
N THR A 247 12.92 24.82 37.22
CA THR A 247 11.57 24.81 37.77
C THR A 247 10.59 25.23 36.67
N ASP A 248 9.65 24.34 36.35
CA ASP A 248 8.55 24.57 35.41
C ASP A 248 7.52 25.54 36.04
N PRO A 249 7.20 26.70 35.44
CA PRO A 249 6.28 27.68 36.02
C PRO A 249 4.79 27.25 35.97
N ARG A 250 4.44 26.10 35.38
CA ARG A 250 3.02 25.75 35.11
C ARG A 250 2.21 25.21 36.29
N ARG A 251 2.72 25.19 37.52
CA ARG A 251 1.99 24.64 38.70
C ARG A 251 1.41 25.66 39.69
N ALA A 252 1.39 26.96 39.37
CA ALA A 252 0.88 28.00 40.29
C ALA A 252 -0.56 28.49 40.01
N GLY A 253 -1.35 27.79 39.19
CA GLY A 253 -2.66 28.28 38.72
C GLY A 253 -3.84 27.32 38.96
N ALA A 254 -3.93 26.67 40.12
CA ALA A 254 -5.11 25.88 40.46
C ALA A 254 -5.31 25.84 41.99
N ARG A 255 -5.78 26.94 42.55
CA ARG A 255 -6.46 27.02 43.86
C ARG A 255 -7.03 28.42 44.03
N THR A 256 -8.20 28.65 43.47
CA THR A 256 -9.27 29.53 43.97
C THR A 256 -10.55 29.15 43.25
#